data_AF-A0A444IWY1-F1
#
_entry.id   AF-A0A444IWY1-F1
#
_cell.length_a   1.000
_cell.length_b   1.000
_cell.length_c   1.000
_cell.angle_alpha   90.00
_cell.angle_beta   90.00
_cell.angle_gamma   90.00
#
_symmetry.space_group_name_H-M   'P 1'
#
loop_
_entity.id
_entity.type
_entity.pdbx_description
1 polymer ?
#
loop_
_entity_poly.entity_id
_entity_poly.type
_entity_poly.pdbx_seq_one_letter_code
_entity_poly.pdbx_strand_id
1 'polypeptide(L)'
;MEPPIKTTLRAVPFLFLLLTVFFSGSVRAKEYRLETLEKEALKFAQSYTAKSNLPPKPQKADLLRRAADIMAAERQCTVAIPLYRQAALFSGEPDADLWLAVARANSCAKQWAKASQSSWLAYRAADNDKLRTAAALSLIGGASYGTTYEITLRKGLKGKNRELMDTAAFTIATGHSPSALLV
;
A
#
# COMPACT_ATOMS: atom_id res chain seq x y z
N MET A 1 -0.97 65.45 6.70
CA MET A 1 -2.29 65.40 6.01
C MET A 1 -2.30 64.11 5.21
N GLU A 2 -2.89 63.05 5.77
CA GLU A 2 -3.01 61.74 5.10
C GLU A 2 -4.45 61.52 4.62
N PRO A 3 -4.68 60.92 3.44
CA PRO A 3 -6.01 60.70 2.89
C PRO A 3 -6.64 59.37 3.38
N PRO A 4 -7.98 59.29 3.47
CA PRO A 4 -8.67 58.09 3.93
C PRO A 4 -8.90 57.09 2.78
N ILE A 5 -8.57 55.82 3.04
CA ILE A 5 -8.79 54.68 2.13
C ILE A 5 -10.25 54.21 2.26
N LYS A 6 -11.00 54.23 1.15
CA LYS A 6 -12.37 53.72 1.06
C LYS A 6 -12.38 52.21 0.76
N THR A 7 -12.94 51.42 1.66
CA THR A 7 -13.24 50.00 1.52
C THR A 7 -14.53 49.77 0.73
N THR A 8 -14.41 49.15 -0.45
CA THR A 8 -15.54 48.53 -1.19
C THR A 8 -15.23 47.07 -1.44
N LEU A 9 -15.81 46.16 -0.66
CA LEU A 9 -15.79 44.73 -1.00
C LEU A 9 -16.90 43.96 -0.27
N ARG A 10 -18.10 43.87 -0.85
CA ARG A 10 -19.14 42.90 -0.42
C ARG A 10 -20.09 42.55 -1.57
N ALA A 11 -19.70 41.64 -2.46
CA ALA A 11 -20.66 40.99 -3.36
C ALA A 11 -20.21 39.64 -3.97
N VAL A 12 -19.07 39.07 -3.60
CA VAL A 12 -18.55 37.81 -4.20
C VAL A 12 -18.83 36.52 -3.40
N PRO A 13 -19.20 36.49 -2.09
CA PRO A 13 -19.22 35.23 -1.34
C PRO A 13 -20.41 34.31 -1.65
N PHE A 14 -21.47 34.80 -2.32
CA PHE A 14 -22.68 33.99 -2.54
C PHE A 14 -22.57 32.97 -3.67
N LEU A 15 -21.73 33.21 -4.68
CA LEU A 15 -21.63 32.30 -5.83
C LEU A 15 -20.81 31.02 -5.51
N PHE A 16 -19.90 31.09 -4.53
CA PHE A 16 -19.09 29.94 -4.13
C PHE A 16 -19.83 28.92 -3.24
N LEU A 17 -20.91 29.36 -2.58
CA LEU A 17 -21.66 28.55 -1.59
C LEU A 17 -22.61 27.53 -2.25
N LEU A 18 -22.96 27.71 -3.52
CA LEU A 18 -23.83 26.79 -4.27
C LEU A 18 -23.08 25.63 -4.94
N LEU A 19 -21.76 25.71 -5.12
CA LEU A 19 -20.96 24.70 -5.82
C LEU A 19 -20.56 23.49 -4.94
N THR A 20 -20.53 23.62 -3.62
CA THR A 20 -20.07 22.54 -2.71
C THR A 20 -21.16 21.51 -2.38
N VAL A 21 -22.43 21.81 -2.64
CA VAL A 21 -23.55 20.88 -2.34
C VAL A 21 -23.64 19.75 -3.38
N PHE A 22 -23.13 19.95 -4.59
CA PHE A 22 -23.27 18.96 -5.67
C PHE A 22 -22.13 17.93 -5.79
N PHE A 23 -21.02 18.09 -5.05
CA PHE A 23 -19.85 17.20 -5.13
C PHE A 23 -19.60 16.38 -3.85
N SER A 24 -20.63 16.10 -3.05
CA SER A 24 -20.55 15.03 -2.03
C SER A 24 -20.67 13.65 -2.70
N GLY A 25 -19.75 13.34 -3.62
CA GLY A 25 -19.59 12.02 -4.18
C GLY A 25 -19.11 11.09 -3.07
N SER A 26 -20.01 10.30 -2.50
CA SER A 26 -19.65 9.22 -1.59
C SER A 26 -18.69 8.28 -2.33
N VAL A 27 -17.39 8.37 -2.05
CA VAL A 27 -16.42 7.40 -2.53
C VAL A 27 -16.68 6.11 -1.75
N ARG A 28 -17.66 5.33 -2.20
CA ARG A 28 -17.80 3.93 -1.79
C ARG A 28 -16.51 3.25 -2.21
N ALA A 29 -15.68 2.89 -1.24
CA ALA A 29 -14.61 1.92 -1.48
C ALA A 29 -15.29 0.70 -2.11
N LYS A 30 -15.01 0.43 -3.38
CA LYS A 30 -15.54 -0.76 -4.06
C LYS A 30 -15.15 -1.95 -3.20
N GLU A 31 -16.12 -2.78 -2.82
CA GLU A 31 -15.85 -4.04 -2.12
C GLU A 31 -14.87 -4.84 -2.97
N TYR A 32 -13.65 -4.95 -2.47
CA TYR A 32 -12.60 -5.71 -3.14
C TYR A 32 -12.78 -7.17 -2.74
N ARG A 33 -13.45 -7.94 -3.61
CA ARG A 33 -13.75 -9.34 -3.37
C ARG A 33 -12.47 -10.19 -3.31
N LEU A 34 -12.45 -11.14 -2.39
CA LEU A 34 -11.36 -12.12 -2.22
C LEU A 34 -11.03 -12.85 -3.53
N GLU A 35 -12.06 -13.21 -4.30
CA GLU A 35 -11.97 -13.85 -5.61
C GLU A 35 -11.14 -13.01 -6.62
N THR A 36 -11.29 -11.68 -6.57
CA THR A 36 -10.53 -10.75 -7.40
C THR A 36 -9.06 -10.76 -7.00
N LEU A 37 -8.78 -10.71 -5.69
CA LEU A 37 -7.41 -10.78 -5.16
C LEU A 37 -6.72 -12.05 -5.60
N GLU A 38 -7.40 -13.19 -5.47
CA GLU A 38 -6.86 -14.48 -5.85
C GLU A 38 -6.52 -14.54 -7.33
N LYS A 39 -7.44 -14.10 -8.20
CA LYS A 39 -7.21 -14.06 -9.64
C LYS A 39 -6.03 -13.17 -10.03
N GLU A 40 -5.90 -12.00 -9.39
CA GLU A 40 -4.79 -11.10 -9.60
C GLU A 40 -3.47 -11.67 -9.08
N ALA A 41 -3.48 -12.29 -7.90
CA ALA A 41 -2.32 -12.94 -7.31
C ALA A 41 -1.81 -14.09 -8.17
N LEU A 42 -2.70 -14.91 -8.73
CA LEU A 42 -2.30 -15.98 -9.65
C LEU A 42 -1.67 -15.44 -10.94
N LYS A 43 -2.23 -14.37 -11.52
CA LYS A 43 -1.59 -13.68 -12.68
C LYS A 43 -0.24 -13.08 -12.30
N PHE A 44 -0.12 -12.54 -11.09
CA PHE A 44 1.13 -12.01 -10.58
C PHE A 44 2.18 -13.12 -10.41
N ALA A 45 1.80 -14.26 -9.83
CA ALA A 45 2.67 -15.43 -9.70
C ALA A 45 3.18 -15.92 -11.05
N GLN A 46 2.31 -15.96 -12.07
CA GLN A 46 2.71 -16.30 -13.44
C GLN A 46 3.79 -15.36 -13.97
N SER A 47 3.85 -14.09 -13.56
CA SER A 47 4.94 -13.19 -13.98
C SER A 47 6.31 -13.52 -13.34
N TYR A 48 6.31 -14.25 -12.22
CA TYR A 48 7.51 -14.74 -11.52
C TYR A 48 7.94 -16.12 -11.99
N THR A 49 7.01 -16.93 -12.51
CA THR A 49 7.27 -18.31 -12.91
C THR A 49 7.06 -18.57 -14.41
N ALA A 50 6.74 -17.53 -15.20
CA ALA A 50 6.50 -17.64 -16.64
C ALA A 50 7.66 -18.40 -17.30
N LYS A 51 7.35 -19.63 -17.73
CA LYS A 51 8.21 -20.67 -18.31
C LYS A 51 9.55 -20.12 -18.83
N SER A 52 10.51 -19.98 -17.93
CA SER A 52 11.88 -20.08 -18.37
C SER A 52 12.14 -21.58 -18.56
N ASN A 53 12.61 -22.01 -19.72
CA ASN A 53 13.14 -23.37 -19.93
C ASN A 53 14.43 -23.62 -19.10
N LEU A 54 14.63 -22.84 -18.03
CA LEU A 54 15.78 -22.94 -17.16
C LEU A 54 15.52 -24.12 -16.22
N PRO A 55 16.44 -25.09 -16.15
CA PRO A 55 16.39 -26.08 -15.09
C PRO A 55 16.49 -25.38 -13.73
N PRO A 56 15.83 -25.89 -12.69
CA PRO A 56 15.95 -25.34 -11.34
C PRO A 56 17.42 -25.35 -10.91
N LYS A 57 17.85 -24.23 -10.32
CA LYS A 57 19.21 -24.02 -9.80
C LYS A 57 19.10 -23.51 -8.36
N PRO A 58 18.82 -24.38 -7.38
CA PRO A 58 18.49 -23.98 -6.01
C PRO A 58 19.59 -23.13 -5.38
N GLN A 59 20.86 -23.47 -5.58
CA GLN A 59 22.00 -22.68 -5.08
C GLN A 59 22.01 -21.24 -5.62
N LYS A 60 21.66 -21.06 -6.90
CA LYS A 60 21.57 -19.73 -7.52
C LYS A 60 20.35 -18.97 -7.02
N ALA A 61 19.23 -19.66 -6.82
CA ALA A 61 18.03 -19.08 -6.22
C ALA A 61 18.32 -18.57 -4.80
N ASP A 62 19.00 -19.36 -3.98
CA ASP A 62 19.38 -18.97 -2.61
C ASP A 62 20.34 -17.79 -2.56
N LEU A 63 21.34 -17.76 -3.46
CA LEU A 63 22.25 -16.62 -3.57
C LEU A 63 21.49 -15.33 -3.89
N LEU A 64 20.59 -15.38 -4.87
CA LEU A 64 19.77 -14.24 -5.28
C LEU A 64 18.81 -13.80 -4.20
N ARG A 65 18.20 -14.74 -3.47
CA ARG A 65 17.34 -14.46 -2.33
C ARG A 65 18.11 -13.72 -1.23
N ARG A 66 19.28 -14.23 -0.82
CA ARG A 66 20.12 -13.57 0.19
C ARG A 66 20.55 -12.17 -0.25
N ALA A 67 20.92 -12.00 -1.52
CA ALA A 67 21.24 -10.67 -2.05
C ALA A 67 20.03 -9.73 -1.99
N ALA A 68 18.83 -10.22 -2.31
CA ALA A 68 17.60 -9.45 -2.19
C ALA A 68 17.26 -9.08 -0.74
N ASP A 69 17.47 -10.00 0.21
CA ASP A 69 17.27 -9.77 1.64
C ASP A 69 18.16 -8.63 2.14
N ILE A 70 19.44 -8.62 1.74
CA ILE A 70 20.40 -7.54 2.06
C ILE A 70 19.90 -6.20 1.49
N MET A 71 19.52 -6.18 0.21
CA MET A 71 18.99 -4.95 -0.42
C MET A 71 17.72 -4.45 0.27
N ALA A 72 16.83 -5.36 0.68
CA ALA A 72 15.61 -5.01 1.39
C ALA A 72 15.90 -4.46 2.80
N ALA A 73 16.87 -5.04 3.53
CA ALA A 73 17.32 -4.56 4.84
C ALA A 73 17.89 -3.14 4.75
N GLU A 74 18.62 -2.83 3.68
CA GLU A 74 19.14 -1.49 3.36
C GLU A 74 18.07 -0.53 2.79
N ARG A 75 16.78 -0.91 2.85
CA ARG A 75 15.64 -0.17 2.27
C ARG A 75 15.73 0.08 0.77
N GLN A 76 16.62 -0.62 0.06
CA GLN A 76 16.73 -0.61 -1.41
C GLN A 76 15.71 -1.57 -2.03
N CYS A 77 14.44 -1.43 -1.63
CA CYS A 77 13.40 -2.40 -1.94
C CYS A 77 13.06 -2.48 -3.43
N THR A 78 13.25 -1.38 -4.18
CA THR A 78 13.12 -1.37 -5.65
C THR A 78 14.19 -2.24 -6.33
N VAL A 79 15.38 -2.35 -5.74
CA VAL A 79 16.48 -3.22 -6.21
C VAL A 79 16.27 -4.67 -5.76
N ALA A 80 15.72 -4.88 -4.56
CA ALA A 80 15.43 -6.22 -4.03
C ALA A 80 14.37 -6.99 -4.85
N ILE A 81 13.30 -6.32 -5.29
CA ILE A 81 12.19 -6.94 -6.03
C ILE A 81 12.64 -7.76 -7.26
N PRO A 82 13.43 -7.22 -8.22
CA PRO A 82 13.88 -8.01 -9.37
C PRO A 82 14.80 -9.17 -8.98
N LEU A 83 15.53 -9.10 -7.85
CA LEU A 83 16.35 -10.21 -7.36
C LEU A 83 15.48 -11.35 -6.82
N TYR A 84 14.45 -11.06 -6.03
CA TYR A 84 13.47 -12.08 -5.62
C TYR A 84 12.77 -12.72 -6.83
N ARG A 85 12.48 -11.94 -7.87
CA ARG A 85 11.91 -12.48 -9.11
C ARG A 85 12.85 -13.46 -9.79
N GLN A 86 14.14 -13.15 -9.88
CA GLN A 86 15.11 -14.10 -10.42
C GLN A 86 15.26 -15.34 -9.52
N ALA A 87 15.25 -15.16 -8.19
CA ALA A 87 15.26 -16.28 -7.26
C ALA A 87 14.08 -17.23 -7.49
N ALA A 88 12.87 -16.68 -7.64
CA ALA A 88 11.67 -17.45 -8.00
C ALA A 88 11.85 -18.27 -9.28
N LEU A 89 12.39 -17.67 -10.35
CA LEU A 89 12.66 -18.37 -11.61
C LEU A 89 13.64 -19.54 -11.44
N PHE A 90 14.68 -19.39 -10.62
CA PHE A 90 15.67 -20.46 -10.38
C PHE A 90 15.19 -21.51 -9.36
N SER A 91 14.22 -21.19 -8.50
CA SER A 91 13.67 -22.12 -7.51
C SER A 91 12.72 -23.16 -8.10
N GLY A 92 12.14 -22.89 -9.28
CA GLY A 92 11.10 -23.72 -9.89
C GLY A 92 9.72 -23.42 -9.32
N GLU A 93 9.56 -23.53 -7.99
CA GLU A 93 8.33 -23.18 -7.28
C GLU A 93 8.65 -22.28 -6.07
N PRO A 94 8.13 -21.04 -6.03
CA PRO A 94 8.34 -20.14 -4.90
C PRO A 94 7.62 -20.61 -3.64
N ASP A 95 8.37 -20.76 -2.55
CA ASP A 95 7.83 -21.11 -1.23
C ASP A 95 7.16 -19.92 -0.52
N ALA A 96 6.52 -20.20 0.62
CA ALA A 96 5.84 -19.18 1.42
C ALA A 96 6.80 -18.06 1.88
N ASP A 97 8.04 -18.40 2.22
CA ASP A 97 9.04 -17.45 2.73
C ASP A 97 9.47 -16.47 1.63
N LEU A 98 9.69 -16.97 0.40
CA LEU A 98 9.99 -16.14 -0.75
C LEU A 98 8.83 -15.20 -1.07
N TRP A 99 7.58 -15.68 -1.07
CA TRP A 99 6.42 -14.81 -1.29
C TRP A 99 6.26 -13.75 -0.21
N LEU A 100 6.53 -14.09 1.06
CA LEU A 100 6.50 -13.15 2.16
C LEU A 100 7.59 -12.08 2.01
N ALA A 101 8.80 -12.46 1.58
CA ALA A 101 9.89 -11.53 1.31
C ALA A 101 9.54 -10.58 0.15
N VAL A 102 8.94 -11.10 -0.93
CA VAL A 102 8.43 -10.29 -2.05
C VAL A 102 7.34 -9.32 -1.57
N ALA A 103 6.42 -9.77 -0.71
CA ALA A 103 5.37 -8.93 -0.15
C ALA A 103 5.95 -7.77 0.67
N ARG A 104 6.91 -8.05 1.56
CA ARG A 104 7.64 -7.05 2.36
C ARG A 104 8.36 -6.04 1.48
N ALA A 105 9.07 -6.50 0.44
CA ALA A 105 9.77 -5.63 -0.49
C ALA A 105 8.82 -4.73 -1.30
N ASN A 106 7.69 -5.25 -1.79
CA ASN A 106 6.67 -4.45 -2.47
C ASN A 106 6.02 -3.43 -1.53
N SER A 107 5.74 -3.82 -0.28
CA SER A 107 5.23 -2.91 0.76
C SER A 107 6.20 -1.76 1.02
N CYS A 108 7.48 -2.07 1.23
CA CYS A 108 8.54 -1.07 1.39
C CYS A 108 8.66 -0.13 0.16
N ALA A 109 8.48 -0.66 -1.05
CA ALA A 109 8.46 0.12 -2.28
C ALA A 109 7.11 0.84 -2.55
N LYS A 110 6.16 0.82 -1.60
CA LYS A 110 4.81 1.38 -1.70
C LYS A 110 3.98 0.81 -2.86
N GLN A 111 4.31 -0.40 -3.33
CA GLN A 111 3.60 -1.14 -4.38
C GLN A 111 2.51 -2.01 -3.76
N TRP A 112 1.55 -1.37 -3.08
CA TRP A 112 0.55 -2.02 -2.22
C TRP A 112 -0.23 -3.14 -2.92
N ALA A 113 -0.66 -2.93 -4.16
CA ALA A 113 -1.37 -3.96 -4.93
C ALA A 113 -0.55 -5.25 -5.08
N LYS A 114 0.74 -5.12 -5.41
CA LYS A 114 1.66 -6.27 -5.53
C LYS A 114 2.01 -6.87 -4.17
N ALA A 115 2.08 -6.05 -3.13
CA ALA A 115 2.27 -6.52 -1.76
C ALA A 115 1.10 -7.43 -1.34
N SER A 116 -0.15 -7.03 -1.60
CA SER A 116 -1.33 -7.87 -1.35
C SER A 116 -1.32 -9.16 -2.15
N GLN A 117 -1.02 -9.07 -3.45
CA GLN A 117 -0.94 -10.24 -4.34
C GLN A 117 0.11 -11.25 -3.83
N SER A 118 1.30 -10.76 -3.47
CA SER A 118 2.39 -11.60 -2.93
C SER A 118 2.04 -12.18 -1.57
N SER A 119 1.37 -11.40 -0.72
CA SER A 119 0.91 -11.87 0.60
C SER A 119 -0.13 -12.98 0.47
N TRP A 120 -1.06 -12.86 -0.49
CA TRP A 120 -2.02 -13.92 -0.78
C TRP A 120 -1.32 -15.22 -1.22
N LEU A 121 -0.27 -15.11 -2.04
CA LEU A 121 0.54 -16.26 -2.46
C LEU A 121 1.29 -16.88 -1.28
N ALA A 122 1.86 -16.06 -0.39
CA ALA A 122 2.50 -16.53 0.84
C ALA A 122 1.51 -17.28 1.73
N TYR A 123 0.31 -16.73 1.91
CA TYR A 123 -0.78 -17.37 2.66
C TYR A 123 -1.13 -18.74 2.09
N ARG A 124 -1.28 -18.84 0.76
CA ARG A 124 -1.61 -20.10 0.08
C ARG A 124 -0.50 -21.15 0.18
N ALA A 125 0.76 -20.73 0.22
CA ALA A 125 1.91 -21.63 0.29
C ALA A 125 2.29 -22.05 1.73
N ALA A 126 1.64 -21.50 2.76
CA ALA A 126 2.06 -21.67 4.15
C ALA A 126 1.63 -23.00 4.80
N ASP A 127 0.96 -23.92 4.10
CA ASP A 127 0.56 -25.26 4.58
C ASP A 127 0.08 -25.32 6.05
N ASN A 128 -0.80 -24.39 6.45
CA ASN A 128 -1.38 -24.23 7.80
C ASN A 128 -0.44 -23.71 8.92
N ASP A 129 0.75 -23.20 8.58
CA ASP A 129 1.59 -22.48 9.52
C ASP A 129 0.92 -21.14 9.93
N LYS A 130 0.34 -21.12 11.13
CA LYS A 130 -0.39 -19.98 11.67
C LYS A 130 0.45 -18.69 11.72
N LEU A 131 1.76 -18.80 11.94
CA LEU A 131 2.65 -17.62 12.02
C LEU A 131 2.86 -17.03 10.63
N ARG A 132 3.12 -17.87 9.63
CA ARG A 132 3.24 -17.43 8.23
C ARG A 132 1.93 -16.90 7.67
N THR A 133 0.82 -17.53 8.00
CA THR A 133 -0.54 -17.03 7.71
C THR A 133 -0.78 -15.66 8.31
N ALA A 134 -0.47 -15.45 9.59
CA ALA A 134 -0.65 -14.16 10.25
C ALA A 134 0.23 -13.06 9.63
N ALA A 135 1.49 -13.38 9.33
CA ALA A 135 2.41 -12.45 8.68
C ALA A 135 1.91 -12.04 7.28
N ALA A 136 1.45 -13.00 6.48
CA ALA A 136 0.84 -12.74 5.18
C ALA A 136 -0.42 -11.84 5.30
N LEU A 137 -1.35 -12.17 6.21
CA LEU A 137 -2.59 -11.41 6.38
C LEU A 137 -2.35 -9.97 6.85
N SER A 138 -1.31 -9.74 7.67
CA SER A 138 -0.97 -8.39 8.16
C SER A 138 -0.61 -7.41 7.02
N LEU A 139 0.03 -7.91 5.96
CA LEU A 139 0.42 -7.11 4.79
C LEU A 139 -0.74 -6.87 3.81
N ILE A 140 -1.73 -7.76 3.75
CA ILE A 140 -2.98 -7.54 3.00
C ILE A 140 -3.78 -6.39 3.61
N GLY A 141 -3.81 -6.31 4.95
CA GLY A 141 -4.43 -5.20 5.68
C GLY A 141 -3.80 -3.86 5.33
N GLY A 142 -2.46 -3.73 5.36
CA GLY A 142 -1.76 -2.47 5.06
C GLY A 142 -2.09 -1.88 3.68
N ALA A 143 -2.28 -2.73 2.67
CA ALA A 143 -2.69 -2.29 1.34
C ALA A 143 -4.16 -1.85 1.24
N SER A 144 -5.02 -2.35 2.14
CA SER A 144 -6.41 -1.89 2.30
C SER A 144 -6.50 -0.55 3.04
N TYR A 145 -5.50 -0.18 3.85
CA TYR A 145 -5.50 1.06 4.65
C TYR A 145 -4.68 2.20 4.03
N GLY A 146 -3.96 1.96 2.93
CA GLY A 146 -3.32 2.99 2.11
C GLY A 146 -4.30 3.79 1.24
N THR A 147 -5.58 3.86 1.61
CA THR A 147 -6.57 4.70 0.93
C THR A 147 -6.54 6.11 1.49
N THR A 148 -6.35 7.11 0.62
CA THR A 148 -6.53 8.51 0.97
C THR A 148 -8.01 8.75 1.29
N TYR A 149 -8.32 9.12 2.53
CA TYR A 149 -9.65 9.58 2.90
C TYR A 149 -9.70 11.11 2.83
N GLU A 150 -10.64 11.67 2.07
CA GLU A 150 -11.03 13.07 2.29
C GLU A 150 -11.98 13.11 3.49
N ILE A 151 -11.51 13.65 4.61
CA ILE A 151 -12.32 13.84 5.80
C ILE A 151 -12.76 15.29 5.84
N THR A 152 -14.04 15.54 5.55
CA THR A 152 -14.66 16.85 5.76
C THR A 152 -15.04 16.99 7.24
N LEU A 153 -14.26 17.75 8.01
CA LEU A 153 -14.64 18.08 9.39
C LEU A 153 -15.75 19.12 9.36
N ARG A 154 -16.89 18.84 10.00
CA ARG A 154 -17.96 19.82 10.18
C ARG A 154 -17.53 20.90 11.17
N LYS A 155 -17.80 22.16 10.82
CA LYS A 155 -17.60 23.33 11.69
C LYS A 155 -18.19 23.09 13.08
N GLY A 156 -17.43 23.42 14.14
CA GLY A 156 -17.88 23.34 15.54
C GLY A 156 -17.23 22.23 16.39
N LEU A 157 -16.37 21.39 15.83
CA LEU A 157 -15.52 20.48 16.62
C LEU A 157 -14.44 21.28 17.36
N LYS A 158 -14.58 21.44 18.68
CA LYS A 158 -13.62 22.15 19.53
C LYS A 158 -12.30 21.35 19.64
N GLY A 159 -11.31 21.69 18.82
CA GLY A 159 -9.92 21.32 19.05
C GLY A 159 -9.27 22.23 20.11
N LYS A 160 -8.35 21.70 20.91
CA LYS A 160 -7.82 22.39 22.11
C LYS A 160 -7.24 23.80 21.85
N ASN A 161 -6.80 24.18 20.65
CA ASN A 161 -6.16 25.49 20.41
C ASN A 161 -6.23 26.03 18.95
N ARG A 162 -7.14 25.56 18.08
CA ARG A 162 -7.29 26.10 16.71
C ARG A 162 -8.72 25.93 16.19
N GLU A 163 -9.28 27.00 15.63
CA GLU A 163 -10.42 26.89 14.71
C GLU A 163 -9.92 26.31 13.39
N LEU A 164 -10.49 25.17 12.99
CA LEU A 164 -10.19 24.54 11.71
C LEU A 164 -10.99 25.25 10.60
N MET A 165 -10.36 25.56 9.46
CA MET A 165 -11.05 26.12 8.30
C MET A 165 -12.10 25.14 7.73
N ASP A 166 -13.12 25.68 7.04
CA ASP A 166 -14.37 24.97 6.66
C ASP A 166 -14.16 23.65 5.89
N THR A 167 -13.02 23.49 5.22
CA THR A 167 -12.59 22.24 4.61
C THR A 167 -11.07 22.11 4.73
N ALA A 168 -10.60 21.04 5.36
CA ALA A 168 -9.18 20.70 5.36
C ALA A 168 -9.04 19.26 4.86
N ALA A 169 -8.29 19.06 3.79
CA ALA A 169 -7.92 17.74 3.32
C ALA A 169 -6.83 17.21 4.25
N PHE A 170 -7.14 16.16 5.00
CA PHE A 170 -6.16 15.45 5.83
C PHE A 170 -5.81 14.15 5.14
N THR A 171 -4.54 13.98 4.78
CA THR A 171 -4.03 12.65 4.50
C THR A 171 -3.77 11.98 5.84
N ILE A 172 -4.70 11.10 6.28
CA ILE A 172 -4.39 10.17 7.37
C ILE A 172 -3.46 9.11 6.78
N ALA A 173 -2.15 9.34 6.91
CA ALA A 173 -1.22 8.23 6.87
C ALA A 173 -1.45 7.41 8.13
N THR A 174 -2.15 6.27 8.01
CA THR A 174 -2.13 5.25 9.06
C THR A 174 -0.73 4.65 9.06
N GLY A 175 0.22 5.36 9.66
CA GLY A 175 1.58 4.90 9.83
C GLY A 175 1.54 3.59 10.58
N HIS A 176 2.03 2.51 9.96
CA HIS A 176 2.37 1.33 10.72
C HIS A 176 3.34 1.74 11.83
N SER A 177 3.02 1.36 13.07
CA SER A 177 4.03 1.34 14.12
C SER A 177 5.23 0.54 13.59
N PRO A 178 6.45 1.11 13.58
CA PRO A 178 7.66 0.41 13.13
C PRO A 178 7.87 -0.94 13.85
N SER A 179 7.28 -1.09 15.04
CA SER A 179 7.39 -2.28 15.88
C SER A 179 6.64 -3.51 15.36
N ALA A 180 5.74 -3.38 14.38
CA ALA A 180 5.01 -4.53 13.82
C ALA A 180 5.75 -5.26 12.68
N LEU A 181 6.90 -4.73 12.25
CA LEU A 181 7.71 -5.30 11.15
C LEU A 181 9.07 -5.87 11.62
N LEU A 182 9.31 -5.93 12.94
CA LEU A 182 10.48 -6.57 13.54
C LEU A 182 10.10 -7.97 14.08
N VAL A 183 9.85 -8.92 13.17
CA VAL A 183 10.02 -10.36 13.42
C VAL A 183 10.56 -11.03 12.15
#